data_AF-A0A7Y3DNR0-F1
#
_entry.id   AF-A0A7Y3DNR0-F1
#
_cell.length_a   1.000
_cell.length_b   1.000
_cell.length_c   1.000
_cell.angle_alpha   90.00
_cell.angle_beta   90.00
_cell.angle_gamma   90.00
#
_symmetry.space_group_name_H-M   'P 1'
#
loop_
_entity.id
_entity.type
_entity.pdbx_description
1 polymer ?
#
loop_
_entity_poly.entity_id
_entity_poly.type
_entity_poly.pdbx_seq_one_letter_code
_entity_poly.pdbx_strand_id
1 'polypeptide(L)' 'MKNWAQYDPATEGGISQLEGLLSMFSSNLFKRRMDPDYFSNMKTYFGELFEEVVKNDKIGPFLKS' A
#
# COMPACT_ATOMS: atom_id res chain seq x y z
N MET A 1 8.69 15.91 -10.71
CA MET A 1 7.92 14.88 -11.45
C MET A 1 7.48 15.33 -12.84
N LYS A 2 7.32 16.63 -13.15
CA LYS A 2 6.84 17.11 -14.46
C LYS A 2 7.72 16.78 -15.68
N ASN A 3 8.98 16.41 -15.46
CA ASN A 3 9.94 16.06 -16.51
C ASN A 3 10.01 14.55 -16.79
N TRP A 4 9.08 13.76 -16.25
CA TRP A 4 9.06 12.32 -16.43
C TRP A 4 8.17 11.97 -17.64
N ALA A 5 8.62 11.06 -18.50
CA ALA A 5 7.95 10.75 -19.76
C ALA A 5 6.51 10.20 -19.59
N GLN A 6 6.19 9.64 -18.43
CA GLN A 6 4.86 9.13 -18.10
C GLN A 6 4.05 10.09 -17.21
N TYR A 7 4.53 11.31 -17.02
CA TYR A 7 3.80 12.31 -16.24
C TYR A 7 2.54 12.73 -17.01
N ASP A 8 1.38 12.42 -16.43
CA ASP A 8 0.08 12.83 -16.93
C ASP A 8 -0.52 13.92 -16.01
N PRO A 9 -0.70 15.17 -16.49
CA PRO A 9 -1.34 16.23 -15.73
C PRO A 9 -2.79 15.91 -15.31
N ALA A 10 -3.51 15.04 -16.02
CA ALA A 10 -4.84 14.59 -15.60
C ALA A 10 -4.79 13.72 -14.34
N THR A 11 -3.62 13.20 -14.00
CA THR A 11 -3.34 12.44 -12.77
C THR A 11 -2.64 13.30 -11.71
N GLU A 12 -2.64 14.63 -11.84
CA GLU A 12 -1.99 15.55 -10.89
C GLU A 12 -2.63 15.55 -9.48
N GLY A 13 -3.69 14.74 -9.27
CA GLY A 13 -4.20 14.33 -7.94
C GLY A 13 -4.31 12.80 -7.72
N GLY A 14 -3.86 12.00 -8.69
CA GLY A 14 -3.91 10.53 -8.73
C GLY A 14 -2.62 9.83 -8.24
N ILE A 15 -1.66 10.59 -7.73
CA ILE A 15 -0.57 10.02 -6.94
C ILE A 15 -1.21 9.52 -5.66
N SER A 16 -1.38 8.19 -5.53
CA SER A 16 -1.83 7.56 -4.29
C SER A 16 -1.19 8.28 -3.12
N GLN A 17 -2.01 8.80 -2.20
CA GLN A 17 -1.50 9.75 -1.22
C GLN A 17 -0.31 9.10 -0.51
N LEU A 18 0.86 9.74 -0.60
CA LEU A 18 2.13 9.16 -0.18
C LEU A 18 2.05 8.58 1.24
N GLU A 19 1.31 9.26 2.12
CA GLU A 19 0.97 8.81 3.47
C GLU A 19 0.29 7.43 3.49
N GLY A 20 -0.70 7.20 2.63
CA GLY A 20 -1.37 5.91 2.50
C GLY A 20 -0.43 4.82 2.00
N LEU A 21 0.36 5.10 0.96
CA LEU A 21 1.36 4.14 0.48
C LEU A 21 2.40 3.80 1.56
N LEU A 22 2.89 4.82 2.27
CA LEU A 22 3.83 4.65 3.39
C LEU A 22 3.23 3.79 4.49
N SER A 23 1.95 3.99 4.83
CA SER A 23 1.21 3.19 5.80
C SER A 23 1.17 1.72 5.36
N MET A 24 0.69 1.47 4.13
CA MET A 24 0.59 0.13 3.53
C MET A 24 1.93 -0.63 3.50
N PHE A 25 2.99 0.01 3.01
CA PHE A 25 4.33 -0.59 2.94
C PHE A 25 5.02 -0.67 4.32
N SER A 26 4.48 0.01 5.33
CA SER A 26 4.91 -0.11 6.72
C SER A 26 4.22 -1.23 7.50
N SER A 27 3.30 -1.97 6.87
CA SER A 27 2.63 -3.13 7.49
C SER A 27 3.59 -4.30 7.76
N ASN A 28 3.19 -5.20 8.66
CA ASN A 28 3.98 -6.40 8.98
C ASN A 28 4.18 -7.31 7.75
N LEU A 29 3.26 -7.27 6.78
CA LEU A 29 3.38 -8.03 5.54
C LEU A 29 4.70 -7.74 4.81
N PHE A 30 5.15 -6.49 4.83
CA PHE A 30 6.41 -6.08 4.21
C PHE A 30 7.58 -6.06 5.20
N LYS A 31 7.38 -5.57 6.43
CA LYS A 31 8.45 -5.43 7.43
C LYS A 31 9.03 -6.76 7.90
N ARG A 32 8.20 -7.80 8.03
CA ARG A 32 8.58 -9.08 8.66
C ARG A 32 8.98 -10.17 7.69
N ARG A 33 9.20 -9.84 6.41
CA ARG A 33 9.52 -10.83 5.35
C ARG A 33 10.74 -11.71 5.63
N MET A 34 11.65 -11.24 6.48
CA MET A 34 12.87 -11.96 6.83
C MET A 34 12.73 -12.79 8.11
N ASP A 35 11.57 -12.74 8.78
CA ASP A 35 11.33 -13.49 10.01
C ASP A 35 11.23 -14.99 9.69
N PRO A 36 11.87 -15.89 10.48
CA PRO A 36 11.87 -17.33 10.20
C PRO A 36 10.48 -17.97 10.13
N ASP A 37 9.49 -17.38 10.82
CA ASP A 37 8.11 -17.84 10.89
C ASP A 37 7.15 -16.98 10.04
N TYR A 38 7.68 -16.18 9.10
CA TYR A 38 6.89 -15.27 8.26
C TYR A 38 5.68 -15.96 7.61
N PHE A 39 5.89 -17.11 6.98
CA PHE A 39 4.81 -17.84 6.30
C PHE A 39 3.73 -18.35 7.24
N SER A 40 4.10 -18.73 8.48
CA SER A 40 3.15 -19.15 9.51
C SER A 40 2.21 -18.02 9.93
N ASN A 41 2.69 -16.77 9.87
CA ASN A 41 1.94 -15.58 10.27
C ASN A 41 1.35 -14.79 9.08
N MET A 42 1.61 -15.23 7.85
CA MET A 42 1.28 -14.48 6.64
C MET A 42 -0.21 -14.14 6.53
N LYS A 43 -1.11 -15.06 6.93
CA LYS A 43 -2.56 -14.83 6.94
C LYS A 43 -2.95 -13.67 7.88
N THR A 44 -2.30 -13.57 9.04
CA THR A 44 -2.50 -12.48 9.99
C THR A 44 -2.05 -11.16 9.38
N TYR A 45 -0.87 -11.12 8.75
CA TYR A 45 -0.34 -9.91 8.12
C TYR A 45 -1.19 -9.43 6.94
N PHE A 46 -1.76 -10.34 6.15
CA PHE A 46 -2.75 -9.98 5.14
C PHE A 46 -4.02 -9.40 5.77
N GLY A 47 -4.51 -9.97 6.86
CA GLY A 47 -5.66 -9.44 7.60
C GLY A 47 -5.42 -8.01 8.08
N GLU A 48 -4.27 -7.74 8.71
CA GLU A 48 -3.85 -6.41 9.16
C GLU A 48 -3.82 -5.40 7.99
N LEU A 49 -3.23 -5.80 6.86
CA LEU A 49 -3.17 -4.96 5.67
C LEU A 49 -4.57 -4.66 5.11
N PHE A 50 -5.45 -5.66 5.03
CA PHE A 50 -6.81 -5.48 4.54
C PHE A 50 -7.60 -4.52 5.42
N GLU A 51 -7.50 -4.65 6.75
CA GLU A 51 -8.13 -3.70 7.66
C GLU A 51 -7.63 -2.28 7.46
N GLU A 52 -6.33 -2.11 7.26
CA GLU A 52 -5.70 -0.81 7.03
C GLU A 52 -6.14 -0.19 5.70
N VAL A 53 -6.17 -0.97 4.62
CA VAL A 53 -6.64 -0.53 3.30
C VAL A 53 -8.13 -0.18 3.30
N VAL A 54 -8.97 -0.96 4.00
CA VAL A 54 -10.41 -0.68 4.12
C VAL A 54 -10.67 0.61 4.92
N LYS A 55 -9.86 0.87 5.96
CA LYS A 55 -9.94 2.11 6.75
C LYS A 55 -9.37 3.33 6.00
N ASN A 56 -8.52 3.11 5.00
CA ASN A 56 -7.87 4.16 4.23
C ASN A 56 -8.57 4.39 2.88
N ASP A 57 -9.49 5.36 2.86
CA ASP A 57 -10.24 5.83 1.70
C ASP A 57 -9.37 6.33 0.54
N LYS A 58 -8.09 6.62 0.80
CA LYS A 58 -7.11 7.10 -0.19
C LYS A 58 -6.34 5.98 -0.88
N ILE A 59 -6.38 4.75 -0.36
CA ILE A 59 -5.68 3.59 -0.93
C ILE A 59 -6.68 2.58 -1.50
N GLY A 60 -7.81 2.37 -0.81
CA GLY A 60 -8.85 1.42 -1.20
C GLY A 60 -9.28 1.48 -2.68
N PRO A 61 -9.42 2.67 -3.30
CA PRO A 61 -9.76 2.78 -4.73
C PRO A 61 -8.71 2.25 -5.70
N PHE A 62 -7.42 2.24 -5.32
CA PHE A 62 -6.32 1.78 -6.18
C PHE A 62 -6.06 0.27 -6.06
N LEU A 63 -6.62 -0.39 -5.05
CA LEU A 63 -6.44 -1.82 -4.77
C LEU A 63 -7.67 -2.67 -5.06
N LYS A 64 -8.81 -2.05 -5.39
CA LYS A 64 -9.96 -2.75 -5.97
C LYS A 64 -9.66 -3.05 -7.44
N SER A 65 -9.41 -4.31 -7.78
CA SER A 65 -9.34 -4.79 -9.17
C SER A 65 -10.73 -4.97 -9.77
#